data_AF-A0A507DJ14-F1
#
_entry.id   AF-A0A507DJ14-F1
#
_cell.length_a   1.000
_cell.length_b   1.000
_cell.length_c   1.000
_cell.angle_alpha   90.00
_cell.angle_beta   90.00
_cell.angle_gamma   90.00
#
_symmetry.space_group_name_H-M   'P 1'
#
loop_
_entity.id
_entity.type
_entity.pdbx_description
1 polymer ?
#
loop_
_entity_poly.entity_id
_entity_poly.type
_entity_poly.pdbx_seq_one_letter_code
_entity_poly.pdbx_strand_id
1 'polypeptide(L)'
;MSQVPLTPREAAEISLIVSPAMYAAWCLYEAQGGFHSAHAWGLVMSCLLAVENQWRKHLPWGTTIGAYRPSPDQGITVGCLLAPLTASSLLIANMANSYTQRALTHTATLSISCALASNVLLVPATNKVDIKKAVIVGLVILRMYQQSGLAYYLAGPSMGLFAVLYYCILAVLRKSFTAGEAMIVCHLFAFVCIASVLASVSEHYNMLSLKFTPLFVYLLALIAGMLVIGILANTILIHAKSAYTDMVKGGGGTPETRLQYSYRIWISLAFGTAALLIVLFCIAPLVQARINQDPFRWVLQFILQSGRKRVAVLVYLGLVVALGVTYAVQRFDAARPRNAGSINAKRKYFHFLAFGMFSVSYALDPDLLFLAFSFVTSLFIMLEYCRFFRLAPIGDRLHSYLSQFSNDKDAGPAVLSHLYLLVGCALPVWLSSVNGRYGFGGFLGIVTLGLGDSLASVVGIKYGRRRWPHSRKTLEGTAVFVLSVLVCWVVGVLLGVCSWEKLLSAIGSSVLGGLFEASSEQNDNLLVPLYMYCIWHLL
;
A
#
# COMPACT_ATOMS: atom_id res chain seq x y z
N MET A 1 -24.11 24.48 -6.96
CA MET A 1 -23.97 23.74 -5.69
C MET A 1 -23.35 24.71 -4.69
N SER A 2 -24.08 25.07 -3.63
CA SER A 2 -23.56 25.89 -2.54
C SER A 2 -22.29 25.24 -1.98
N GLN A 3 -21.21 26.01 -1.86
CA GLN A 3 -19.97 25.52 -1.27
C GLN A 3 -20.24 25.17 0.19
N VAL A 4 -20.47 23.89 0.47
CA VAL A 4 -20.53 23.39 1.85
C VAL A 4 -19.13 23.60 2.43
N PRO A 5 -18.99 24.37 3.53
CA PRO A 5 -17.69 24.63 4.14
C PRO A 5 -17.03 23.31 4.56
N LEU A 6 -15.70 23.28 4.54
CA LEU A 6 -14.95 22.14 5.08
C LEU A 6 -15.34 21.91 6.53
N THR A 7 -15.59 20.66 6.88
CA THR A 7 -15.78 20.27 8.27
C THR A 7 -14.46 20.47 9.05
N PRO A 8 -14.52 20.70 10.38
CA PRO A 8 -13.31 20.82 11.19
C PRO A 8 -12.37 19.62 11.06
N ARG A 9 -12.94 18.44 10.83
CA ARG A 9 -12.20 17.20 10.60
C ARG A 9 -11.47 17.19 9.27
N GLU A 10 -12.14 17.54 8.17
CA GLU A 10 -11.50 17.63 6.85
C GLU A 10 -10.37 18.66 6.86
N ALA A 11 -10.59 19.82 7.52
CA ALA A 11 -9.56 20.83 7.70
C ALA A 11 -8.34 20.29 8.48
N ALA A 12 -8.57 19.48 9.51
CA ALA A 12 -7.50 18.83 10.27
C ALA A 12 -6.72 17.81 9.42
N GLU A 13 -7.41 16.94 8.66
CA GLU A 13 -6.77 15.96 7.76
C GLU A 13 -5.94 16.66 6.67
N ILE A 14 -6.47 17.72 6.06
CA ILE A 14 -5.74 18.54 5.08
C ILE A 14 -4.49 19.14 5.71
N SER A 15 -4.62 19.75 6.90
CA SER A 15 -3.48 20.38 7.58
C SER A 15 -2.40 19.35 7.92
N LEU A 16 -2.79 18.18 8.43
CA LEU A 16 -1.87 17.11 8.82
C LEU A 16 -1.09 16.53 7.64
N ILE A 17 -1.62 16.54 6.41
CA ILE A 17 -0.88 16.08 5.22
C ILE A 17 -0.13 17.21 4.50
N VAL A 18 -0.70 18.41 4.43
CA VAL A 18 -0.11 19.55 3.73
C VAL A 18 1.06 20.14 4.50
N SER A 19 0.99 20.25 5.84
CA SER A 19 2.08 20.85 6.62
C SER A 19 3.40 20.06 6.51
N PRO A 20 3.43 18.73 6.65
CA PRO A 20 4.65 17.96 6.40
C PRO A 20 5.12 18.03 4.94
N ALA A 21 4.21 18.10 3.97
CA ALA A 21 4.58 18.26 2.56
C ALA A 21 5.19 19.63 2.25
N MET A 22 4.68 20.69 2.86
CA MET A 22 5.30 22.02 2.81
C MET A 22 6.67 22.05 3.49
N TYR A 23 6.80 21.39 4.64
CA TYR A 23 8.09 21.25 5.31
C TYR A 23 9.10 20.46 4.45
N ALA A 24 8.68 19.37 3.83
CA ALA A 24 9.52 18.63 2.88
C ALA A 24 9.92 19.49 1.67
N ALA A 25 9.01 20.33 1.16
CA ALA A 25 9.31 21.27 0.08
C ALA A 25 10.34 22.31 0.52
N TRP A 26 10.23 22.82 1.76
CA TRP A 26 11.22 23.73 2.35
C TRP A 26 12.60 23.07 2.46
N CYS A 27 12.69 21.85 2.98
CA CYS A 27 13.96 21.12 3.06
C CYS A 27 14.58 20.90 1.68
N LEU A 28 13.77 20.58 0.66
CA LEU A 28 14.23 20.44 -0.73
C LEU A 28 14.71 21.78 -1.31
N TYR A 29 14.02 22.87 -0.98
CA TYR A 29 14.40 24.22 -1.38
C TYR A 29 15.78 24.58 -0.81
N GLU A 30 16.01 24.39 0.48
CA GLU A 30 17.31 24.65 1.09
C GLU A 30 18.41 23.76 0.51
N ALA A 31 18.14 22.47 0.32
CA ALA A 31 19.15 21.51 -0.12
C ALA A 31 19.53 21.60 -1.61
N GLN A 32 18.63 22.08 -2.48
CA GLN A 32 18.82 22.08 -3.95
C GLN A 32 19.00 23.47 -4.55
N GLY A 33 19.52 24.43 -3.78
CA GLY A 33 19.90 25.75 -4.30
C GLY A 33 18.74 26.76 -4.38
N GLY A 34 17.83 26.72 -3.40
CA GLY A 34 16.76 27.69 -3.22
C GLY A 34 15.79 27.74 -4.39
N PHE A 35 15.65 28.92 -5.01
CA PHE A 35 14.68 29.17 -6.09
C PHE A 35 14.82 28.24 -7.30
N HIS A 36 15.98 27.60 -7.47
CA HIS A 36 16.22 26.65 -8.55
C HIS A 36 15.73 25.22 -8.25
N SER A 37 15.22 24.92 -7.05
CA SER A 37 14.67 23.59 -6.71
C SER A 37 13.30 23.35 -7.37
N ALA A 38 13.29 22.64 -8.49
CA ALA A 38 12.08 22.24 -9.18
C ALA A 38 11.24 21.25 -8.36
N HIS A 39 11.87 20.36 -7.59
CA HIS A 39 11.15 19.41 -6.72
C HIS A 39 10.39 20.12 -5.60
N ALA A 40 10.98 21.16 -4.99
CA ALA A 40 10.29 21.97 -4.00
C ALA A 40 9.04 22.65 -4.60
N TRP A 41 9.19 23.31 -5.76
CA TRP A 41 8.06 23.94 -6.45
C TRP A 41 6.99 22.94 -6.92
N GLY A 42 7.40 21.76 -7.39
CA GLY A 42 6.48 20.68 -7.76
C GLY A 42 5.65 20.20 -6.57
N LEU A 43 6.26 20.07 -5.39
CA LEU A 43 5.56 19.66 -4.17
C LEU A 43 4.64 20.77 -3.63
N VAL A 44 5.08 22.03 -3.67
CA VAL A 44 4.23 23.20 -3.34
C VAL A 44 3.01 23.25 -4.24
N MET A 45 3.21 23.15 -5.56
CA MET A 45 2.13 23.15 -6.54
C MET A 45 1.16 21.98 -6.33
N SER A 46 1.69 20.78 -6.00
CA SER A 46 0.86 19.61 -5.69
C SER A 46 -0.04 19.87 -4.49
N CYS A 47 0.46 20.54 -3.44
CA CYS A 47 -0.34 20.87 -2.27
C CYS A 47 -1.42 21.91 -2.58
N LEU A 48 -1.07 22.98 -3.31
CA LEU A 48 -2.04 24.02 -3.69
C LEU A 48 -3.18 23.44 -4.53
N LEU A 49 -2.85 22.62 -5.53
CA LEU A 49 -3.85 21.96 -6.38
C LEU A 49 -4.69 20.95 -5.60
N ALA A 50 -4.08 20.17 -4.72
CA ALA A 50 -4.79 19.17 -3.91
C ALA A 50 -5.83 19.85 -2.98
N VAL A 51 -5.44 20.92 -2.30
CA VAL A 51 -6.33 21.71 -1.44
C VAL A 51 -7.45 22.35 -2.26
N GLU A 52 -7.12 22.95 -3.42
CA GLU A 52 -8.13 23.55 -4.31
C GLU A 52 -9.14 22.50 -4.79
N ASN A 53 -8.66 21.33 -5.22
CA ASN A 53 -9.50 20.25 -5.72
C ASN A 53 -10.42 19.68 -4.63
N GLN A 54 -9.92 19.53 -3.40
CA GLN A 54 -10.72 19.12 -2.25
C GLN A 54 -11.78 20.18 -1.91
N TRP A 55 -11.40 21.46 -1.84
CA TRP A 55 -12.31 22.57 -1.55
C TRP A 55 -13.44 22.66 -2.58
N ARG A 56 -13.11 22.50 -3.87
CA ARG A 56 -14.07 22.52 -4.98
C ARG A 56 -14.83 21.20 -5.16
N LYS A 57 -14.50 20.16 -4.40
CA LYS A 57 -15.06 18.80 -4.52
C LYS A 57 -14.96 18.26 -5.95
N HIS A 58 -13.83 18.53 -6.61
CA HIS A 58 -13.56 17.99 -7.93
C HIS A 58 -13.46 16.47 -7.88
N LEU A 59 -13.84 15.82 -8.97
CA LEU A 59 -13.75 14.37 -9.11
C LEU A 59 -12.82 14.04 -10.29
N PRO A 60 -12.20 12.86 -10.28
CA PRO A 60 -11.40 12.42 -11.40
C PRO A 60 -12.21 12.39 -12.70
N TRP A 61 -11.58 12.84 -13.77
CA TRP A 61 -12.19 12.99 -15.08
C TRP A 61 -12.81 11.68 -15.57
N GLY A 62 -14.02 11.78 -16.12
CA GLY A 62 -14.77 10.63 -16.64
C GLY A 62 -15.35 9.71 -15.55
N THR A 63 -15.31 10.10 -14.28
CA THR A 63 -15.86 9.30 -13.17
C THR A 63 -17.13 9.90 -12.60
N THR A 64 -17.94 9.07 -11.96
CA THR A 64 -19.17 9.47 -11.27
C THR A 64 -19.08 9.12 -9.80
N ILE A 65 -19.86 9.79 -8.94
CA ILE A 65 -19.89 9.54 -7.48
C ILE A 65 -20.14 8.05 -7.18
N GLY A 66 -20.97 7.38 -7.97
CA GLY A 66 -21.27 5.96 -7.81
C GLY A 66 -20.13 5.00 -8.21
N ALA A 67 -18.98 5.51 -8.64
CA ALA A 67 -17.78 4.70 -8.89
C ALA A 67 -17.00 4.39 -7.61
N TYR A 68 -17.11 5.26 -6.60
CA TYR A 68 -16.33 5.20 -5.37
C TYR A 68 -17.11 4.57 -4.21
N ARG A 69 -16.36 4.16 -3.18
CA ARG A 69 -16.93 3.76 -1.90
C ARG A 69 -17.66 4.97 -1.28
N PRO A 70 -18.89 4.81 -0.78
CA PRO A 70 -19.56 5.88 -0.03
C PRO A 70 -18.74 6.25 1.20
N SER A 71 -18.31 7.51 1.27
CA SER A 71 -17.53 8.05 2.38
C SER A 71 -17.85 9.54 2.52
N PRO A 72 -17.88 10.10 3.76
CA PRO A 72 -18.02 11.54 3.97
C PRO A 72 -16.94 12.34 3.23
N ASP A 73 -15.73 11.80 3.18
CA ASP A 73 -14.60 12.35 2.45
C ASP A 73 -14.00 11.32 1.47
N GLN A 74 -13.73 11.75 0.24
CA GLN A 74 -13.07 10.95 -0.78
C GLN A 74 -11.53 10.94 -0.64
N GLY A 75 -10.96 11.76 0.25
CA GLY A 75 -9.55 11.71 0.62
C GLY A 75 -8.60 12.19 -0.48
N ILE A 76 -9.04 13.16 -1.29
CA ILE A 76 -8.30 13.61 -2.49
C ILE A 76 -6.93 14.17 -2.11
N THR A 77 -6.86 14.96 -1.04
CA THR A 77 -5.60 15.57 -0.57
C THR A 77 -4.58 14.53 -0.19
N VAL A 78 -4.97 13.52 0.60
CA VAL A 78 -4.08 12.43 0.98
C VAL A 78 -3.69 11.60 -0.24
N GLY A 79 -4.65 11.32 -1.14
CA GLY A 79 -4.41 10.60 -2.38
C GLY A 79 -3.36 11.24 -3.28
N CYS A 80 -3.36 12.57 -3.36
CA CYS A 80 -2.42 13.34 -4.14
C CYS A 80 -1.05 13.47 -3.46
N LEU A 81 -1.01 13.57 -2.13
CA LEU A 81 0.19 14.04 -1.42
C LEU A 81 0.98 12.93 -0.71
N LEU A 82 0.37 11.82 -0.31
CA LEU A 82 1.07 10.82 0.50
C LEU A 82 2.22 10.14 -0.25
N ALA A 83 2.02 9.78 -1.52
CA ALA A 83 3.05 9.20 -2.36
C ALA A 83 4.24 10.16 -2.61
N PRO A 84 4.04 11.40 -3.11
CA PRO A 84 5.15 12.33 -3.30
C PRO A 84 5.80 12.73 -1.97
N LEU A 85 5.04 12.86 -0.88
CA LEU A 85 5.60 13.09 0.46
C LEU A 85 6.55 11.96 0.87
N THR A 86 6.17 10.71 0.64
CA THR A 86 7.01 9.54 0.93
C THR A 86 8.31 9.60 0.15
N ALA A 87 8.24 9.82 -1.16
CA ALA A 87 9.42 9.90 -2.02
C ALA A 87 10.35 11.07 -1.64
N SER A 88 9.77 12.24 -1.32
CA SER A 88 10.52 13.41 -0.87
C SER A 88 11.17 13.19 0.51
N SER A 89 10.46 12.59 1.47
CA SER A 89 11.03 12.28 2.80
C SER A 89 12.23 11.34 2.71
N LEU A 90 12.17 10.35 1.82
CA LEU A 90 13.27 9.43 1.57
C LEU A 90 14.45 10.13 0.92
N LEU A 91 14.19 10.98 -0.07
CA LEU A 91 15.23 11.78 -0.73
C LEU A 91 15.95 12.65 0.30
N ILE A 92 15.22 13.41 1.13
CA ILE A 92 15.76 14.28 2.19
C ILE A 92 16.62 13.47 3.16
N ALA A 93 16.12 12.33 3.66
CA ALA A 93 16.84 11.50 4.61
C ALA A 93 18.17 10.91 4.06
N ASN A 94 18.37 10.89 2.74
CA ASN A 94 19.52 10.25 2.09
C ASN A 94 20.33 11.21 1.19
N MET A 95 20.17 12.52 1.35
CA MET A 95 20.91 13.50 0.54
C MET A 95 22.43 13.42 0.71
N ALA A 96 22.92 12.93 1.86
CA ALA A 96 24.34 12.78 2.12
C ALA A 96 25.00 11.62 1.34
N ASN A 97 24.23 10.67 0.81
CA ASN A 97 24.76 9.52 0.08
C ASN A 97 24.49 9.70 -1.42
N SER A 98 25.52 10.15 -2.16
CA SER A 98 25.44 10.55 -3.56
C SER A 98 24.85 9.47 -4.48
N TYR A 99 25.07 8.19 -4.16
CA TYR A 99 24.56 7.09 -4.97
C TYR A 99 23.05 6.89 -4.79
N THR A 100 22.58 6.76 -3.55
CA THR A 100 21.14 6.64 -3.25
C THR A 100 20.38 7.91 -3.57
N GLN A 101 21.02 9.08 -3.44
CA GLN A 101 20.42 10.37 -3.74
C GLN A 101 19.93 10.47 -5.19
N ARG A 102 20.71 10.00 -6.17
CA ARG A 102 20.31 10.06 -7.59
C ARG A 102 19.05 9.23 -7.84
N ALA A 103 19.06 7.98 -7.39
CA ALA A 103 17.91 7.07 -7.48
C ALA A 103 16.64 7.67 -6.84
N LEU A 104 16.77 8.18 -5.62
CA LEU A 104 15.66 8.78 -4.88
C LEU A 104 15.19 10.10 -5.51
N THR A 105 16.08 10.86 -6.17
CA THR A 105 15.71 12.05 -6.92
C THR A 105 14.83 11.67 -8.11
N HIS A 106 15.16 10.60 -8.83
CA HIS A 106 14.33 10.08 -9.92
C HIS A 106 12.99 9.55 -9.42
N THR A 107 12.97 8.83 -8.29
CA THR A 107 11.71 8.39 -7.66
C THR A 107 10.84 9.57 -7.24
N ALA A 108 11.41 10.62 -6.65
CA ALA A 108 10.71 11.85 -6.29
C ALA A 108 10.17 12.58 -7.54
N THR A 109 10.97 12.68 -8.61
CA THR A 109 10.52 13.25 -9.90
C THR A 109 9.29 12.53 -10.43
N LEU A 110 9.34 11.19 -10.50
CA LEU A 110 8.20 10.38 -10.96
C LEU A 110 6.98 10.55 -10.05
N SER A 111 7.17 10.56 -8.72
CA SER A 111 6.05 10.65 -7.77
C SER A 111 5.33 11.97 -7.82
N ILE A 112 6.08 13.06 -7.83
CA ILE A 112 5.52 14.41 -7.90
C ILE A 112 4.87 14.63 -9.26
N SER A 113 5.44 14.09 -10.35
CA SER A 113 4.85 14.19 -11.68
C SER A 113 3.51 13.46 -11.79
N CYS A 114 3.42 12.23 -11.27
CA CYS A 114 2.14 11.50 -11.20
C CYS A 114 1.11 12.22 -10.33
N ALA A 115 1.53 12.78 -9.18
CA ALA A 115 0.65 13.56 -8.31
C ALA A 115 0.11 14.82 -9.01
N LEU A 116 0.97 15.58 -9.69
CA LEU A 116 0.58 16.75 -10.46
C LEU A 116 -0.35 16.38 -11.63
N ALA A 117 -0.04 15.30 -12.36
CA ALA A 117 -0.90 14.77 -13.41
C ALA A 117 -2.29 14.42 -12.87
N SER A 118 -2.33 13.73 -11.73
CA SER A 118 -3.57 13.33 -11.08
C SER A 118 -4.41 14.54 -10.66
N ASN A 119 -3.77 15.63 -10.21
CA ASN A 119 -4.44 16.88 -9.87
C ASN A 119 -5.05 17.60 -11.07
N VAL A 120 -4.43 17.50 -12.26
CA VAL A 120 -4.99 18.05 -13.50
C VAL A 120 -6.21 17.25 -13.97
N LEU A 121 -6.21 15.94 -13.71
CA LEU A 121 -7.33 15.06 -14.03
C LEU A 121 -8.50 15.21 -13.05
N LEU A 122 -8.35 15.92 -11.93
CA LEU A 122 -9.45 16.27 -11.04
C LEU A 122 -10.20 17.48 -11.61
N VAL A 123 -11.44 17.24 -12.05
CA VAL A 123 -12.24 18.21 -12.80
C VAL A 123 -13.55 18.55 -12.09
N PRO A 124 -14.16 19.71 -12.41
CA PRO A 124 -15.51 20.03 -11.96
C PRO A 124 -16.54 19.03 -12.50
N ALA A 125 -17.77 19.08 -11.98
CA ALA A 125 -18.89 18.26 -12.46
C ALA A 125 -19.19 18.42 -13.96
N THR A 126 -18.74 19.51 -14.59
CA THR A 126 -18.82 19.73 -16.05
C THR A 126 -17.86 18.87 -16.86
N ASN A 127 -16.97 18.11 -16.19
CA ASN A 127 -15.99 17.20 -16.76
C ASN A 127 -15.02 17.84 -17.78
N LYS A 128 -14.76 19.15 -17.62
CA LYS A 128 -13.83 19.92 -18.45
C LYS A 128 -12.47 20.04 -17.77
N VAL A 129 -11.41 19.67 -18.48
CA VAL A 129 -10.03 19.86 -18.04
C VAL A 129 -9.62 21.31 -18.24
N ASP A 130 -9.00 21.91 -17.23
CA ASP A 130 -8.42 23.25 -17.32
C ASP A 130 -7.07 23.19 -18.05
N ILE A 131 -7.08 23.57 -19.33
CA ILE A 131 -5.90 23.53 -20.21
C ILE A 131 -4.80 24.45 -19.67
N LYS A 132 -5.13 25.59 -19.06
CA LYS A 132 -4.11 26.51 -18.51
C LYS A 132 -3.37 25.86 -17.35
N LYS A 133 -4.11 25.21 -16.43
CA LYS A 133 -3.51 24.43 -15.35
C LYS A 133 -2.65 23.28 -15.89
N ALA A 134 -3.13 22.56 -16.90
CA ALA A 134 -2.39 21.46 -17.53
C ALA A 134 -1.06 21.94 -18.14
N VAL A 135 -1.05 23.08 -18.83
CA VAL A 135 0.18 23.67 -19.40
C VAL A 135 1.17 24.07 -18.30
N ILE A 136 0.71 24.78 -17.26
CA ILE A 136 1.57 25.20 -16.14
C ILE A 136 2.19 23.99 -15.44
N VAL A 137 1.37 22.97 -15.15
CA VAL A 137 1.84 21.71 -14.57
C VAL A 137 2.86 21.03 -15.47
N GLY A 138 2.61 20.97 -16.79
CA GLY A 138 3.54 20.40 -17.75
C GLY A 138 4.91 21.09 -17.75
N LEU A 139 4.95 22.42 -17.61
CA LEU A 139 6.20 23.19 -17.52
C LEU A 139 6.99 22.86 -16.23
N VAL A 140 6.29 22.72 -15.10
CA VAL A 140 6.92 22.32 -13.82
C VAL A 140 7.50 20.90 -13.93
N ILE A 141 6.75 19.96 -14.48
CA ILE A 141 7.21 18.59 -14.73
C ILE A 141 8.45 18.60 -15.63
N LEU A 142 8.42 19.34 -16.74
CA LEU A 142 9.55 19.45 -17.65
C LEU A 142 10.80 19.96 -16.92
N ARG A 143 10.66 20.98 -16.08
CA ARG A 143 11.75 21.54 -15.29
C ARG A 143 12.31 20.53 -14.28
N MET A 144 11.45 19.74 -13.64
CA MET A 144 11.87 18.68 -12.71
C MET A 144 12.68 17.59 -13.42
N TYR A 145 12.25 17.15 -14.60
CA TYR A 145 12.99 16.18 -15.42
C TYR A 145 14.36 16.72 -15.85
N GLN A 146 14.40 17.99 -16.25
CA GLN A 146 15.64 18.70 -16.59
C GLN A 146 16.63 18.68 -15.41
N GLN A 147 16.16 19.06 -14.21
CA GLN A 147 17.02 19.14 -13.03
C GLN A 147 17.43 17.76 -12.51
N SER A 148 16.55 16.76 -12.54
CA SER A 148 16.88 15.42 -12.08
C SER A 148 17.75 14.63 -13.05
N GLY A 149 17.92 15.10 -14.29
CA GLY A 149 18.58 14.35 -15.37
C GLY A 149 17.83 13.07 -15.74
N LEU A 150 16.52 13.01 -15.45
CA LEU A 150 15.69 11.85 -15.76
C LEU A 150 15.27 11.94 -17.22
N ALA A 151 15.29 10.83 -17.95
CA ALA A 151 14.96 10.84 -19.36
C ALA A 151 13.50 11.28 -19.60
N TYR A 152 13.30 12.32 -20.41
CA TYR A 152 11.98 12.92 -20.67
C TYR A 152 10.95 11.93 -21.22
N TYR A 153 11.40 10.92 -22.00
CA TYR A 153 10.50 9.91 -22.56
C TYR A 153 9.87 9.00 -21.49
N LEU A 154 10.34 9.02 -20.23
CA LEU A 154 9.71 8.30 -19.11
C LEU A 154 8.53 9.07 -18.49
N ALA A 155 8.40 10.38 -18.76
CA ALA A 155 7.32 11.20 -18.23
C ALA A 155 5.94 10.71 -18.72
N GLY A 156 5.75 10.65 -20.04
CA GLY A 156 4.50 10.21 -20.65
C GLY A 156 4.05 8.82 -20.21
N PRO A 157 4.89 7.77 -20.33
CA PRO A 157 4.54 6.42 -19.91
C PRO A 157 4.20 6.30 -18.43
N SER A 158 4.89 7.03 -17.54
CA SER A 158 4.60 6.96 -16.09
C SER A 158 3.22 7.53 -15.75
N MET A 159 2.90 8.71 -16.29
CA MET A 159 1.59 9.35 -16.09
C MET A 159 0.47 8.57 -16.79
N GLY A 160 0.74 8.07 -18.01
CA GLY A 160 -0.20 7.25 -18.77
C GLY A 160 -0.53 5.93 -18.07
N LEU A 161 0.49 5.25 -17.53
CA LEU A 161 0.32 4.02 -16.76
C LEU A 161 -0.52 4.26 -15.50
N PHE A 162 -0.23 5.33 -14.75
CA PHE A 162 -1.05 5.72 -13.61
C PHE A 162 -2.52 5.92 -14.01
N ALA A 163 -2.78 6.68 -15.08
CA ALA A 163 -4.14 6.97 -15.53
C ALA A 163 -4.89 5.69 -15.97
N VAL A 164 -4.22 4.80 -16.71
CA VAL A 164 -4.79 3.51 -17.13
C VAL A 164 -5.10 2.63 -15.92
N LEU A 165 -4.15 2.49 -14.98
CA LEU A 165 -4.37 1.71 -13.75
C LEU A 165 -5.54 2.26 -12.94
N TYR A 166 -5.66 3.59 -12.84
CA TYR A 166 -6.75 4.25 -12.14
C TYR A 166 -8.11 3.93 -12.76
N TYR A 167 -8.22 4.07 -14.09
CA TYR A 167 -9.44 3.73 -14.82
C TYR A 167 -9.78 2.23 -14.69
N CYS A 168 -8.80 1.35 -14.85
CA CYS A 168 -8.98 -0.10 -14.71
C CYS A 168 -9.46 -0.49 -13.30
N ILE A 169 -8.87 0.06 -12.25
CA ILE A 169 -9.29 -0.23 -10.87
C ILE A 169 -10.73 0.21 -10.64
N LEU A 170 -11.14 1.38 -11.11
CA LEU A 170 -12.53 1.83 -10.92
C LEU A 170 -13.54 1.04 -11.77
N ALA A 171 -13.14 0.60 -12.96
CA ALA A 171 -13.97 -0.23 -13.82
C ALA A 171 -14.19 -1.64 -13.23
N VAL A 172 -13.12 -2.27 -12.73
CA VAL A 172 -13.14 -3.67 -12.25
C VAL A 172 -13.59 -3.76 -10.79
N LEU A 173 -13.14 -2.83 -9.94
CA LEU A 173 -13.29 -2.86 -8.48
C LEU A 173 -14.19 -1.71 -7.98
N ARG A 174 -15.22 -1.38 -8.74
CA ARG A 174 -16.19 -0.31 -8.44
C ARG A 174 -16.68 -0.38 -6.98
N LYS A 175 -16.76 0.78 -6.32
CA LYS A 175 -17.15 0.94 -4.90
C LYS A 175 -16.21 0.31 -3.86
N SER A 176 -15.06 -0.24 -4.25
CA SER A 176 -14.10 -0.80 -3.27
C SER A 176 -13.21 0.27 -2.63
N PHE A 177 -12.91 1.34 -3.36
CA PHE A 177 -11.97 2.39 -2.96
C PHE A 177 -12.66 3.75 -2.87
N THR A 178 -12.20 4.61 -1.98
CA THR A 178 -12.35 6.06 -2.15
C THR A 178 -11.43 6.56 -3.26
N ALA A 179 -11.63 7.80 -3.73
CA ALA A 179 -10.74 8.39 -4.73
C ALA A 179 -9.27 8.41 -4.25
N GLY A 180 -9.03 8.84 -3.01
CA GLY A 180 -7.69 8.92 -2.43
C GLY A 180 -7.01 7.56 -2.26
N GLU A 181 -7.74 6.55 -1.79
CA GLU A 181 -7.22 5.17 -1.69
C GLU A 181 -6.84 4.62 -3.06
N ALA A 182 -7.69 4.82 -4.07
CA ALA A 182 -7.40 4.39 -5.43
C ALA A 182 -6.15 5.10 -5.99
N MET A 183 -6.00 6.40 -5.76
CA MET A 183 -4.82 7.15 -6.19
C MET A 183 -3.53 6.58 -5.58
N ILE A 184 -3.50 6.33 -4.27
CA ILE A 184 -2.31 5.77 -3.59
C ILE A 184 -1.97 4.39 -4.16
N VAL A 185 -2.97 3.51 -4.30
CA VAL A 185 -2.78 2.17 -4.85
C VAL A 185 -2.26 2.22 -6.29
N CYS A 186 -2.81 3.09 -7.13
CA CYS A 186 -2.35 3.28 -8.50
C CYS A 186 -0.93 3.84 -8.58
N HIS A 187 -0.55 4.75 -7.69
CA HIS A 187 0.85 5.22 -7.61
C HIS A 187 1.79 4.05 -7.28
N LEU A 188 1.48 3.27 -6.23
CA LEU A 188 2.31 2.12 -5.83
C LEU A 188 2.47 1.11 -6.97
N PHE A 189 1.38 0.74 -7.65
CA PHE A 189 1.44 -0.18 -8.79
C PHE A 189 2.18 0.42 -9.99
N ALA A 190 1.95 1.70 -10.32
CA ALA A 190 2.67 2.36 -11.40
C ALA A 190 4.18 2.34 -11.14
N PHE A 191 4.60 2.63 -9.91
CA PHE A 191 6.00 2.56 -9.51
C PHE A 191 6.60 1.17 -9.65
N VAL A 192 5.91 0.16 -9.12
CA VAL A 192 6.36 -1.23 -9.22
C VAL A 192 6.47 -1.64 -10.69
N CYS A 193 5.48 -1.34 -11.52
CA CYS A 193 5.52 -1.66 -12.95
C CYS A 193 6.66 -0.96 -13.70
N ILE A 194 6.85 0.34 -13.48
CA ILE A 194 7.96 1.10 -14.08
C ILE A 194 9.28 0.50 -13.63
N ALA A 195 9.47 0.30 -12.33
CA ALA A 195 10.68 -0.30 -11.78
C ALA A 195 10.93 -1.72 -12.31
N SER A 196 9.90 -2.54 -12.51
CA SER A 196 10.02 -3.86 -13.12
C SER A 196 10.47 -3.79 -14.58
N VAL A 197 9.92 -2.86 -15.37
CA VAL A 197 10.38 -2.65 -16.76
C VAL A 197 11.85 -2.26 -16.77
N LEU A 198 12.26 -1.34 -15.91
CA LEU A 198 13.65 -0.88 -15.82
C LEU A 198 14.58 -1.98 -15.31
N ALA A 199 14.13 -2.81 -14.38
CA ALA A 199 14.88 -3.98 -13.90
C ALA A 199 15.04 -5.05 -14.99
N SER A 200 14.15 -5.10 -15.99
CA SER A 200 14.25 -6.05 -17.11
C SER A 200 15.23 -5.60 -18.19
N VAL A 201 15.63 -4.33 -18.20
CA VAL A 201 16.56 -3.74 -19.16
C VAL A 201 18.00 -3.91 -18.66
N SER A 202 18.95 -4.17 -19.57
CA SER A 202 20.36 -4.38 -19.19
C SER A 202 20.96 -3.14 -18.51
N GLU A 203 21.97 -3.33 -17.64
CA GLU A 203 22.57 -2.22 -16.89
C GLU A 203 23.11 -1.10 -17.76
N HIS A 204 23.57 -1.44 -18.97
CA HIS A 204 24.06 -0.47 -19.95
C HIS A 204 22.97 0.52 -20.39
N TYR A 205 21.71 0.09 -20.39
CA TYR A 205 20.54 0.91 -20.73
C TYR A 205 19.72 1.32 -19.49
N ASN A 206 20.15 0.94 -18.28
CA ASN A 206 19.49 1.29 -17.02
C ASN A 206 19.85 2.74 -16.64
N MET A 207 19.19 3.69 -17.29
CA MET A 207 19.45 5.13 -17.18
C MET A 207 19.17 5.73 -15.79
N LEU A 208 18.55 4.98 -14.87
CA LEU A 208 18.29 5.43 -13.49
C LEU A 208 19.42 5.14 -12.51
N SER A 209 20.47 4.42 -12.94
CA SER A 209 21.56 3.96 -12.06
C SER A 209 21.06 3.21 -10.80
N LEU A 210 19.86 2.62 -10.83
CA LEU A 210 19.27 1.90 -9.69
C LEU A 210 20.00 0.57 -9.45
N LYS A 211 20.57 0.40 -8.25
CA LYS A 211 21.05 -0.91 -7.77
C LYS A 211 19.83 -1.73 -7.39
N PHE A 212 19.47 -2.65 -8.26
CA PHE A 212 18.45 -3.65 -8.00
C PHE A 212 19.06 -4.76 -7.15
N THR A 213 18.96 -4.64 -5.82
CA THR A 213 19.32 -5.76 -4.93
C THR A 213 18.46 -6.98 -5.25
N PRO A 214 18.94 -8.22 -5.03
CA PRO A 214 18.14 -9.41 -5.31
C PRO A 214 16.78 -9.37 -4.62
N LEU A 215 16.73 -8.94 -3.34
CA LEU A 215 15.49 -8.76 -2.59
C LEU A 215 14.50 -7.85 -3.33
N PHE A 216 14.96 -6.69 -3.79
CA PHE A 216 14.12 -5.75 -4.52
C PHE A 216 13.67 -6.31 -5.88
N VAL A 217 14.52 -7.07 -6.58
CA VAL A 217 14.11 -7.80 -7.80
C VAL A 217 12.99 -8.80 -7.50
N TYR A 218 13.05 -9.53 -6.38
CA TYR A 218 11.94 -10.41 -5.97
C TYR A 218 10.67 -9.64 -5.64
N LEU A 219 10.76 -8.50 -4.95
CA LEU A 219 9.59 -7.63 -4.70
C LEU A 219 8.90 -7.25 -6.00
N LEU A 220 9.68 -6.77 -6.97
CA LEU A 220 9.19 -6.37 -8.29
C LEU A 220 8.58 -7.56 -9.05
N ALA A 221 9.29 -8.69 -9.10
CA ALA A 221 8.84 -9.90 -9.79
C ALA A 221 7.55 -10.47 -9.17
N LEU A 222 7.44 -10.50 -7.84
CA LEU A 222 6.29 -11.04 -7.14
C LEU A 222 5.07 -10.12 -7.27
N ILE A 223 5.22 -8.81 -7.10
CA ILE A 223 4.07 -7.88 -7.17
C ILE A 223 3.66 -7.61 -8.63
N ALA A 224 4.60 -7.22 -9.51
CA ALA A 224 4.27 -6.98 -10.92
C ALA A 224 3.88 -8.28 -11.63
N GLY A 225 4.50 -9.41 -11.25
CA GLY A 225 4.17 -10.73 -11.79
C GLY A 225 2.71 -11.11 -11.54
N MET A 226 2.13 -10.76 -10.39
CA MET A 226 0.70 -10.99 -10.13
C MET A 226 -0.22 -10.19 -11.06
N LEU A 227 0.20 -8.99 -11.49
CA LEU A 227 -0.53 -8.23 -12.51
C LEU A 227 -0.41 -8.89 -13.88
N VAL A 228 0.80 -9.33 -14.26
CA VAL A 228 1.04 -10.04 -15.52
C VAL A 228 0.20 -11.32 -15.59
N ILE A 229 0.17 -12.12 -14.51
CA ILE A 229 -0.67 -13.31 -14.41
C ILE A 229 -2.15 -12.95 -14.58
N GLY A 230 -2.62 -11.90 -13.89
CA GLY A 230 -4.01 -11.45 -14.00
C GLY A 230 -4.39 -11.01 -15.41
N ILE A 231 -3.51 -10.28 -16.10
CA ILE A 231 -3.72 -9.81 -17.47
C ILE A 231 -3.73 -10.97 -18.47
N LEU A 232 -2.71 -11.82 -18.44
CA LEU A 232 -2.56 -12.92 -19.40
C LEU A 232 -3.58 -14.03 -19.19
N ALA A 233 -4.00 -14.29 -17.95
CA ALA A 233 -4.99 -15.31 -17.61
C ALA A 233 -6.43 -14.76 -17.52
N ASN A 234 -6.67 -13.50 -17.90
CA ASN A 234 -7.95 -12.82 -17.73
C ASN A 234 -9.12 -13.57 -18.41
N THR A 235 -8.89 -14.14 -19.59
CA THR A 235 -9.91 -14.91 -20.32
C THR A 235 -10.37 -16.12 -19.51
N ILE A 236 -9.43 -16.89 -18.95
CA ILE A 236 -9.71 -18.06 -18.10
C ILE A 236 -10.47 -17.62 -16.84
N LEU A 237 -10.05 -16.52 -16.21
CA LEU A 237 -10.68 -15.99 -15.00
C LEU A 237 -12.13 -15.55 -15.24
N ILE A 238 -12.41 -14.85 -16.35
CA ILE A 238 -13.78 -14.47 -16.73
C ILE A 238 -14.64 -15.70 -16.99
N HIS A 239 -14.13 -16.71 -17.68
CA HIS A 239 -14.85 -17.97 -17.92
C HIS A 239 -15.15 -18.71 -16.62
N ALA A 240 -14.22 -18.73 -15.67
CA ALA A 240 -14.44 -19.34 -14.36
C ALA A 240 -15.62 -18.69 -13.61
N LYS A 241 -15.69 -17.35 -13.65
CA LYS A 241 -16.78 -16.60 -13.03
C LYS A 241 -18.12 -16.79 -13.74
N SER A 242 -18.11 -16.89 -15.08
CA SER A 242 -19.32 -17.22 -15.84
C SER A 242 -19.84 -18.59 -15.46
N ALA A 243 -18.98 -19.62 -15.48
CA ALA A 243 -19.33 -20.99 -15.13
C ALA A 243 -19.90 -21.11 -13.70
N TYR A 244 -19.36 -20.35 -12.75
CA TYR A 244 -19.95 -20.25 -11.41
C TYR A 244 -21.38 -19.66 -11.44
N THR A 245 -21.57 -18.57 -12.17
CA THR A 245 -22.86 -17.87 -12.24
C THR A 245 -23.92 -18.76 -12.89
N ASP A 246 -23.54 -19.51 -13.93
CA ASP A 246 -24.44 -20.44 -14.63
C ASP A 246 -24.84 -21.61 -13.73
N MET A 247 -23.90 -22.17 -12.96
CA MET A 247 -24.18 -23.21 -11.97
C MET A 247 -25.16 -22.72 -10.89
N VAL A 248 -25.00 -21.50 -10.39
CA VAL A 248 -25.89 -20.94 -9.36
C VAL A 248 -27.30 -20.69 -9.92
N LYS A 249 -27.43 -20.26 -11.18
CA LYS A 249 -28.73 -20.08 -11.85
C LYS A 249 -29.44 -21.39 -12.16
N GLY A 250 -28.69 -22.47 -12.46
CA GLY A 250 -29.23 -23.77 -12.86
C GLY A 250 -29.96 -24.56 -11.76
N GLY A 251 -29.87 -24.13 -10.49
CA GLY A 251 -30.51 -24.81 -9.35
C GLY A 251 -29.74 -26.05 -8.90
N GLY A 252 -29.64 -26.25 -7.58
CA GLY A 252 -28.89 -27.38 -6.99
C GLY A 252 -29.69 -28.69 -7.00
N GLY A 253 -29.04 -29.81 -7.37
CA GLY A 253 -29.57 -31.16 -7.13
C GLY A 253 -29.63 -32.13 -8.32
N THR A 254 -29.34 -31.67 -9.55
CA THR A 254 -29.37 -32.53 -10.75
C THR A 254 -27.99 -33.14 -11.07
N PRO A 255 -27.90 -34.26 -11.81
CA PRO A 255 -26.61 -34.82 -12.28
C PRO A 255 -25.75 -33.79 -13.04
N GLU A 256 -26.39 -32.85 -13.73
CA GLU A 256 -25.74 -31.75 -14.44
C GLU A 256 -24.93 -30.84 -13.50
N THR A 257 -25.38 -30.64 -12.26
CA THR A 257 -24.62 -29.85 -11.27
C THR A 257 -23.28 -30.49 -10.89
N ARG A 258 -23.16 -31.83 -10.91
CA ARG A 258 -21.88 -32.52 -10.66
C ARG A 258 -20.92 -32.31 -11.83
N LEU A 259 -21.42 -32.42 -13.06
CA LEU A 259 -20.63 -32.17 -14.27
C LEU A 259 -20.13 -30.72 -14.32
N GLN A 260 -21.00 -29.75 -14.01
CA GLN A 260 -20.64 -28.34 -13.90
C GLN A 260 -19.60 -28.07 -12.81
N TYR A 261 -19.71 -28.72 -11.66
CA TYR A 261 -18.70 -28.61 -10.60
C TYR A 261 -17.34 -29.16 -11.03
N SER A 262 -17.31 -30.35 -11.66
CA SER A 262 -16.08 -30.92 -12.23
C SER A 262 -15.47 -30.01 -13.30
N TYR A 263 -16.29 -29.41 -14.16
CA TYR A 263 -15.83 -28.44 -15.16
C TYR A 263 -15.17 -27.21 -14.51
N ARG A 264 -15.72 -26.68 -13.41
CA ARG A 264 -15.11 -25.58 -12.65
C ARG A 264 -13.74 -25.96 -12.08
N ILE A 265 -13.54 -27.20 -11.66
CA ILE A 265 -12.22 -27.70 -11.22
C ILE A 265 -11.24 -27.65 -12.38
N TRP A 266 -11.63 -28.12 -13.57
CA TRP A 266 -10.76 -28.07 -14.76
C TRP A 266 -10.36 -26.65 -15.16
N ILE A 267 -11.27 -25.68 -15.12
CA ILE A 267 -10.92 -24.26 -15.37
C ILE A 267 -9.92 -23.76 -14.31
N SER A 268 -10.10 -24.14 -13.06
CA SER A 268 -9.23 -23.70 -11.96
C SER A 268 -7.83 -24.32 -12.07
N LEU A 269 -7.74 -25.59 -12.50
CA LEU A 269 -6.49 -26.23 -12.86
C LEU A 269 -5.83 -25.55 -14.06
N ALA A 270 -6.59 -25.20 -15.10
CA ALA A 270 -6.09 -24.47 -16.26
C ALA A 270 -5.54 -23.08 -15.88
N PHE A 271 -6.18 -22.39 -14.93
CA PHE A 271 -5.65 -21.14 -14.38
C PHE A 271 -4.33 -21.39 -13.62
N GLY A 272 -4.29 -22.41 -12.75
CA GLY A 272 -3.09 -22.76 -12.00
C GLY A 272 -1.90 -23.14 -12.91
N THR A 273 -2.15 -23.90 -13.96
CA THR A 273 -1.13 -24.27 -14.95
C THR A 273 -0.68 -23.05 -15.75
N ALA A 274 -1.61 -22.19 -16.21
CA ALA A 274 -1.26 -20.95 -16.91
C ALA A 274 -0.39 -20.03 -16.03
N ALA A 275 -0.76 -19.83 -14.75
CA ALA A 275 0.02 -19.05 -13.81
C ALA A 275 1.43 -19.63 -13.61
N LEU A 276 1.54 -20.96 -13.47
CA LEU A 276 2.84 -21.65 -13.35
C LEU A 276 3.71 -21.46 -14.61
N LEU A 277 3.12 -21.60 -15.80
CA LEU A 277 3.83 -21.38 -17.06
C LEU A 277 4.32 -19.94 -17.20
N ILE A 278 3.50 -18.95 -16.83
CA ILE A 278 3.92 -17.53 -16.82
C ILE A 278 5.09 -17.32 -15.85
N VAL A 279 5.05 -17.93 -14.67
CA VAL A 279 6.16 -17.85 -13.71
C VAL A 279 7.43 -18.47 -14.28
N LEU A 280 7.36 -19.68 -14.84
CA LEU A 280 8.53 -20.42 -15.31
C LEU A 280 9.14 -19.86 -16.60
N PHE A 281 8.30 -19.38 -17.53
CA PHE A 281 8.75 -19.00 -18.88
C PHE A 281 8.77 -17.49 -19.12
N CYS A 282 8.14 -16.67 -18.26
CA CYS A 282 8.18 -15.21 -18.39
C CYS A 282 8.90 -14.56 -17.20
N ILE A 283 8.47 -14.84 -15.97
CA ILE A 283 8.98 -14.09 -14.79
C ILE A 283 10.35 -14.59 -14.35
N ALA A 284 10.51 -15.91 -14.15
CA ALA A 284 11.75 -16.49 -13.65
C ALA A 284 12.96 -16.22 -14.58
N PRO A 285 12.86 -16.29 -15.92
CA PRO A 285 13.97 -15.94 -16.80
C PRO A 285 14.40 -14.47 -16.68
N LEU A 286 13.44 -13.54 -16.50
CA LEU A 286 13.76 -12.12 -16.29
C LEU A 286 14.49 -11.90 -14.95
N VAL A 287 14.04 -12.57 -13.89
CA VAL A 287 14.73 -12.53 -12.59
C VAL A 287 16.13 -13.12 -12.73
N GLN A 288 16.25 -14.29 -13.36
CA GLN A 288 17.52 -14.98 -13.59
C GLN A 288 18.52 -14.11 -14.34
N ALA A 289 18.07 -13.46 -15.42
CA ALA A 289 18.88 -12.54 -16.21
C ALA A 289 19.37 -11.36 -15.37
N ARG A 290 18.57 -10.88 -14.39
CA ARG A 290 18.94 -9.73 -13.57
C ARG A 290 19.87 -10.07 -12.41
N ILE A 291 19.65 -11.20 -11.74
CA ILE A 291 20.45 -11.62 -10.58
C ILE A 291 21.63 -12.53 -10.94
N ASN A 292 21.77 -12.92 -12.21
CA ASN A 292 22.78 -13.85 -12.73
C ASN A 292 22.83 -15.20 -12.01
N GLN A 293 21.68 -15.65 -11.49
CA GLN A 293 21.53 -16.90 -10.76
C GLN A 293 20.12 -17.44 -10.95
N ASP A 294 19.97 -18.77 -10.97
CA ASP A 294 18.64 -19.40 -10.93
C ASP A 294 17.84 -18.88 -9.71
N PRO A 295 16.61 -18.35 -9.92
CA PRO A 295 15.85 -17.72 -8.84
C PRO A 295 15.51 -18.69 -7.70
N PHE A 296 15.11 -19.92 -8.02
CA PHE A 296 14.71 -20.89 -7.01
C PHE A 296 15.91 -21.33 -6.16
N ARG A 297 17.07 -21.54 -6.79
CA ARG A 297 18.33 -21.79 -6.09
C ARG A 297 18.76 -20.60 -5.24
N TRP A 298 18.59 -19.37 -5.72
CA TRP A 298 18.91 -18.18 -4.93
C TRP A 298 18.07 -18.13 -3.65
N VAL A 299 16.75 -18.38 -3.72
CA VAL A 299 15.89 -18.39 -2.53
C VAL A 299 16.31 -19.49 -1.55
N LEU A 300 16.59 -20.69 -2.06
CA LEU A 300 17.03 -21.80 -1.21
C LEU A 300 18.37 -21.47 -0.52
N GLN A 301 19.33 -20.92 -1.26
CA GLN A 301 20.60 -20.47 -0.70
C GLN A 301 20.41 -19.34 0.30
N PHE A 302 19.56 -18.35 -0.01
CA PHE A 302 19.24 -17.27 0.90
C PHE A 302 18.71 -17.80 2.24
N ILE A 303 17.84 -18.81 2.22
CA ILE A 303 17.30 -19.41 3.45
C ILE A 303 18.36 -20.23 4.20
N LEU A 304 19.16 -21.03 3.49
CA LEU A 304 20.08 -22.01 4.10
C LEU A 304 21.47 -21.45 4.47
N GLN A 305 21.98 -20.46 3.73
CA GLN A 305 23.34 -19.93 3.92
C GLN A 305 23.50 -19.15 5.23
N SER A 306 22.42 -18.59 5.78
CA SER A 306 22.45 -17.90 7.09
C SER A 306 22.50 -18.85 8.29
N GLY A 307 22.86 -20.11 8.07
CA GLY A 307 22.93 -21.16 9.08
C GLY A 307 21.56 -21.45 9.69
N ARG A 308 21.52 -21.59 11.03
CA ARG A 308 20.28 -21.94 11.76
C ARG A 308 19.32 -20.75 11.96
N LYS A 309 19.78 -19.51 11.72
CA LYS A 309 19.02 -18.29 12.08
C LYS A 309 17.73 -18.15 11.27
N ARG A 310 17.82 -18.11 9.94
CA ARG A 310 16.64 -17.95 9.06
C ARG A 310 15.67 -19.11 9.17
N VAL A 311 16.20 -20.33 9.27
CA VAL A 311 15.39 -21.53 9.52
C VAL A 311 14.65 -21.43 10.85
N ALA A 312 15.30 -20.99 11.94
CA ALA A 312 14.65 -20.80 13.23
C ALA A 312 13.54 -19.75 13.17
N VAL A 313 13.75 -18.63 12.45
CA VAL A 313 12.70 -17.62 12.23
C VAL A 313 11.52 -18.19 11.44
N LEU A 314 11.76 -19.00 10.41
CA LEU A 314 10.69 -19.66 9.66
C LEU A 314 9.92 -20.69 10.51
N VAL A 315 10.61 -21.45 11.36
CA VAL A 315 9.97 -22.37 12.32
C VAL A 315 9.12 -21.58 13.31
N TYR A 316 9.65 -20.49 13.86
CA TYR A 316 8.90 -19.58 14.74
C TYR A 316 7.62 -19.07 14.05
N LEU A 317 7.74 -18.55 12.83
CA LEU A 317 6.59 -18.08 12.06
C LEU A 317 5.57 -19.19 11.83
N GLY A 318 6.02 -20.39 11.44
CA GLY A 318 5.16 -21.55 11.25
C GLY A 318 4.39 -21.93 12.51
N LEU A 319 5.06 -21.95 13.67
CA LEU A 319 4.43 -22.25 14.96
C LEU A 319 3.41 -21.18 15.37
N VAL A 320 3.76 -19.89 15.25
CA VAL A 320 2.84 -18.80 15.60
C VAL A 320 1.61 -18.79 14.68
N VAL A 321 1.79 -19.05 13.38
CA VAL A 321 0.66 -19.20 12.44
C VAL A 321 -0.19 -20.42 12.80
N ALA A 322 0.43 -21.58 13.06
CA ALA A 322 -0.31 -22.79 13.40
C ALA A 322 -1.15 -22.62 14.67
N LEU A 323 -0.55 -22.07 15.73
CA LEU A 323 -1.26 -21.77 16.98
C LEU A 323 -2.33 -20.71 16.78
N GLY A 324 -2.01 -19.64 16.04
CA GLY A 324 -2.91 -18.54 15.78
C GLY A 324 -4.14 -18.94 14.96
N VAL A 325 -3.95 -19.77 13.94
CA VAL A 325 -5.05 -20.33 13.12
C VAL A 325 -5.86 -21.34 13.93
N THR A 326 -5.21 -22.21 14.70
CA THR A 326 -5.91 -23.19 15.54
C THR A 326 -6.83 -22.49 16.55
N TYR A 327 -6.32 -21.46 17.24
CA TYR A 327 -7.12 -20.65 18.14
C TYR A 327 -8.27 -19.93 17.42
N ALA A 328 -7.99 -19.33 16.24
CA ALA A 328 -9.02 -18.65 15.45
C ALA A 328 -10.15 -19.60 15.03
N VAL A 329 -9.82 -20.80 14.54
CA VAL A 329 -10.80 -21.81 14.13
C VAL A 329 -11.64 -22.29 15.32
N GLN A 330 -11.01 -22.53 16.48
CA GLN A 330 -11.71 -22.97 17.69
C GLN A 330 -12.61 -21.89 18.30
N ARG A 331 -12.24 -20.60 18.16
CA ARG A 331 -12.88 -19.51 18.90
C ARG A 331 -13.79 -18.62 18.08
N PHE A 332 -13.58 -18.56 16.76
CA PHE A 332 -14.37 -17.76 15.83
C PHE A 332 -15.40 -18.62 15.10
N ASP A 333 -16.44 -19.03 15.83
CA ASP A 333 -17.59 -19.67 15.22
C ASP A 333 -18.29 -18.74 14.22
N ALA A 334 -18.58 -19.28 13.03
CA ALA A 334 -19.40 -18.62 12.02
C ALA A 334 -20.87 -18.48 12.46
N ALA A 335 -21.32 -19.29 13.43
CA ALA A 335 -22.70 -19.28 13.95
C ALA A 335 -22.99 -18.15 14.95
N ARG A 336 -21.96 -17.42 15.43
CA ARG A 336 -22.16 -16.34 16.40
C ARG A 336 -22.77 -15.09 15.72
N PRO A 337 -23.69 -14.38 16.39
CA PRO A 337 -24.32 -13.19 15.83
C PRO A 337 -23.28 -12.12 15.48
N ARG A 338 -23.48 -11.56 14.30
CA ARG A 338 -22.55 -10.63 13.68
C ARG A 338 -22.89 -9.21 14.12
N ASN A 339 -22.13 -8.68 15.06
CA ASN A 339 -22.25 -7.30 15.51
C ASN A 339 -20.90 -6.57 15.35
N ALA A 340 -20.94 -5.24 15.33
CA ALA A 340 -19.75 -4.42 15.10
C ALA A 340 -18.62 -4.72 16.11
N GLY A 341 -18.97 -5.01 17.37
CA GLY A 341 -18.02 -5.36 18.41
C GLY A 341 -17.29 -6.69 18.15
N SER A 342 -18.01 -7.74 17.74
CA SER A 342 -17.40 -9.05 17.46
C SER A 342 -16.49 -9.02 16.22
N ILE A 343 -16.87 -8.26 15.18
CA ILE A 343 -16.01 -8.04 14.01
C ILE A 343 -14.73 -7.31 14.42
N ASN A 344 -14.84 -6.26 15.24
CA ASN A 344 -13.67 -5.51 15.69
C ASN A 344 -12.72 -6.40 16.51
N ALA A 345 -13.24 -7.18 17.46
CA ALA A 345 -12.43 -8.09 18.26
C ALA A 345 -11.68 -9.12 17.41
N LYS A 346 -12.35 -9.72 16.41
CA LYS A 346 -11.73 -10.63 15.44
C LYS A 346 -10.60 -9.94 14.67
N ARG A 347 -10.80 -8.71 14.20
CA ARG A 347 -9.76 -7.93 13.51
C ARG A 347 -8.56 -7.67 14.42
N LYS A 348 -8.79 -7.18 15.64
CA LYS A 348 -7.70 -6.85 16.57
C LYS A 348 -6.90 -8.07 17.01
N TYR A 349 -7.52 -9.25 17.10
CA TYR A 349 -6.80 -10.51 17.28
C TYR A 349 -5.74 -10.73 16.19
N PHE A 350 -6.11 -10.58 14.91
CA PHE A 350 -5.16 -10.75 13.81
C PHE A 350 -4.11 -9.63 13.74
N HIS A 351 -4.41 -8.42 14.24
CA HIS A 351 -3.42 -7.35 14.33
C HIS A 351 -2.38 -7.67 15.43
N PHE A 352 -2.80 -8.15 16.60
CA PHE A 352 -1.86 -8.62 17.64
C PHE A 352 -1.06 -9.86 17.17
N LEU A 353 -1.69 -10.78 16.45
CA LEU A 353 -0.98 -11.92 15.84
C LEU A 353 0.09 -11.44 14.86
N ALA A 354 -0.26 -10.48 13.99
CA ALA A 354 0.69 -9.84 13.06
C ALA A 354 1.83 -9.14 13.81
N PHE A 355 1.55 -8.43 14.91
CA PHE A 355 2.58 -7.83 15.76
C PHE A 355 3.56 -8.89 16.28
N GLY A 356 3.06 -9.98 16.88
CA GLY A 356 3.91 -11.05 17.42
C GLY A 356 4.74 -11.72 16.32
N MET A 357 4.13 -12.05 15.18
CA MET A 357 4.82 -12.67 14.05
C MET A 357 5.92 -11.76 13.49
N PHE A 358 5.57 -10.52 13.15
CA PHE A 358 6.47 -9.65 12.37
C PHE A 358 7.52 -8.96 13.24
N SER A 359 7.25 -8.70 14.52
CA SER A 359 8.23 -8.01 15.39
C SER A 359 9.48 -8.85 15.64
N VAL A 360 9.29 -10.13 15.98
CA VAL A 360 10.42 -11.04 16.20
C VAL A 360 11.19 -11.28 14.90
N SER A 361 10.49 -11.46 13.78
CA SER A 361 11.12 -11.60 12.47
C SER A 361 11.89 -10.35 12.05
N TYR A 362 11.36 -9.15 12.28
CA TYR A 362 12.04 -7.89 11.93
C TYR A 362 13.30 -7.68 12.77
N ALA A 363 13.22 -7.93 14.08
CA ALA A 363 14.36 -7.79 14.98
C ALA A 363 15.48 -8.79 14.69
N LEU A 364 15.13 -10.02 14.29
CA LEU A 364 16.12 -11.04 13.98
C LEU A 364 16.65 -10.92 12.55
N ASP A 365 15.80 -10.90 11.53
CA ASP A 365 16.21 -10.92 10.12
C ASP A 365 15.24 -10.11 9.24
N PRO A 366 15.47 -8.79 9.10
CA PRO A 366 14.59 -7.92 8.33
C PRO A 366 14.64 -8.20 6.83
N ASP A 367 15.73 -8.77 6.30
CA ASP A 367 15.83 -9.20 4.89
C ASP A 367 14.92 -10.40 4.61
N LEU A 368 14.91 -11.38 5.52
CA LEU A 368 13.97 -12.51 5.43
C LEU A 368 12.53 -12.01 5.51
N LEU A 369 12.24 -11.07 6.42
CA LEU A 369 10.89 -10.50 6.54
C LEU A 369 10.50 -9.70 5.30
N PHE A 370 11.43 -8.94 4.69
CA PHE A 370 11.21 -8.25 3.42
C PHE A 370 10.76 -9.23 2.32
N LEU A 371 11.52 -10.32 2.16
CA LEU A 371 11.23 -11.34 1.14
C LEU A 371 9.91 -12.06 1.44
N ALA A 372 9.68 -12.41 2.71
CA ALA A 372 8.45 -13.04 3.16
C ALA A 372 7.24 -12.13 2.93
N PHE A 373 7.32 -10.83 3.20
CA PHE A 373 6.25 -9.88 2.90
C PHE A 373 5.96 -9.82 1.40
N SER A 374 7.00 -9.77 0.56
CA SER A 374 6.84 -9.76 -0.90
C SER A 374 6.09 -11.00 -1.39
N PHE A 375 6.48 -12.17 -0.87
CA PHE A 375 5.85 -13.44 -1.18
C PHE A 375 4.41 -13.52 -0.68
N VAL A 376 4.17 -13.22 0.59
CA VAL A 376 2.83 -13.31 1.19
C VAL A 376 1.88 -12.28 0.58
N THR A 377 2.35 -11.08 0.19
CA THR A 377 1.53 -10.12 -0.56
C THR A 377 1.12 -10.69 -1.91
N SER A 378 2.04 -11.29 -2.66
CA SER A 378 1.69 -11.95 -3.94
C SER A 378 0.70 -13.10 -3.75
N LEU A 379 0.86 -13.89 -2.68
CA LEU A 379 -0.06 -14.96 -2.30
C LEU A 379 -1.44 -14.40 -1.96
N PHE A 380 -1.54 -13.29 -1.23
CA PHE A 380 -2.84 -12.68 -0.91
C PHE A 380 -3.53 -12.13 -2.15
N ILE A 381 -2.79 -11.58 -3.11
CA ILE A 381 -3.34 -11.18 -4.42
C ILE A 381 -3.86 -12.42 -5.19
N MET A 382 -3.11 -13.53 -5.17
CA MET A 382 -3.54 -14.78 -5.80
C MET A 382 -4.81 -15.35 -5.14
N LEU A 383 -4.87 -15.36 -3.81
CA LEU A 383 -6.05 -15.76 -3.05
C LEU A 383 -7.24 -14.86 -3.36
N GLU A 384 -7.00 -13.56 -3.56
CA GLU A 384 -8.05 -12.63 -3.96
C GLU A 384 -8.55 -12.92 -5.39
N TYR A 385 -7.70 -13.33 -6.33
CA TYR A 385 -8.16 -13.86 -7.63
C TYR A 385 -9.03 -15.10 -7.46
N CYS A 386 -8.59 -16.08 -6.67
CA CYS A 386 -9.38 -17.28 -6.39
C CYS A 386 -10.75 -16.96 -5.80
N ARG A 387 -10.81 -15.99 -4.86
CA ARG A 387 -12.05 -15.53 -4.24
C ARG A 387 -12.95 -14.76 -5.21
N PHE A 388 -12.39 -13.78 -5.92
CA PHE A 388 -13.12 -12.86 -6.78
C PHE A 388 -13.74 -13.57 -7.99
N PHE A 389 -13.01 -14.51 -8.58
CA PHE A 389 -13.45 -15.31 -9.73
C PHE A 389 -14.07 -16.66 -9.37
N ARG A 390 -14.22 -16.98 -8.07
CA ARG A 390 -14.89 -18.20 -7.57
C ARG A 390 -14.27 -19.51 -8.09
N LEU A 391 -12.94 -19.56 -8.12
CA LEU A 391 -12.18 -20.75 -8.56
C LEU A 391 -12.42 -21.94 -7.63
N ALA A 392 -12.80 -23.10 -8.18
CA ALA A 392 -13.04 -24.30 -7.40
C ALA A 392 -11.72 -25.02 -7.04
N PRO A 393 -11.62 -25.72 -5.89
CA PRO A 393 -12.66 -25.89 -4.86
C PRO A 393 -12.62 -24.82 -3.75
N ILE A 394 -11.65 -23.91 -3.77
CA ILE A 394 -11.32 -23.06 -2.61
C ILE A 394 -12.07 -21.72 -2.61
N GLY A 395 -12.38 -21.16 -3.78
CA GLY A 395 -12.90 -19.80 -3.95
C GLY A 395 -14.21 -19.54 -3.19
N ASP A 396 -15.12 -20.51 -3.15
CA ASP A 396 -16.38 -20.40 -2.40
C ASP A 396 -16.18 -20.40 -0.88
N ARG A 397 -15.28 -21.27 -0.40
CA ARG A 397 -14.89 -21.33 1.02
C ARG A 397 -14.19 -20.05 1.44
N LEU A 398 -13.27 -19.57 0.60
CA LEU A 398 -12.51 -18.35 0.84
C LEU A 398 -13.41 -17.12 0.89
N HIS A 399 -14.37 -17.01 -0.03
CA HIS A 399 -15.35 -15.92 0.01
C HIS A 399 -16.20 -15.97 1.28
N SER A 400 -16.69 -17.15 1.66
CA SER A 400 -17.54 -17.33 2.85
C SER A 400 -16.78 -17.08 4.16
N TYR A 401 -15.48 -17.38 4.20
CA TYR A 401 -14.63 -17.10 5.35
C TYR A 401 -14.29 -15.61 5.45
N LEU A 402 -13.77 -15.00 4.38
CA LEU A 402 -13.35 -13.59 4.38
C LEU A 402 -14.53 -12.65 4.50
N SER A 403 -15.70 -13.04 4.00
CA SER A 403 -16.92 -12.23 4.13
C SER A 403 -17.29 -12.01 5.59
N GLN A 404 -16.82 -12.82 6.56
CA GLN A 404 -17.08 -12.66 8.01
C GLN A 404 -16.33 -11.48 8.65
N PHE A 405 -15.25 -11.03 8.01
CA PHE A 405 -14.37 -9.97 8.50
C PHE A 405 -14.61 -8.62 7.80
N SER A 406 -15.38 -8.63 6.70
CA SER A 406 -15.76 -7.43 5.95
C SER A 406 -16.60 -6.48 6.81
N ASN A 407 -16.30 -5.19 6.66
CA ASN A 407 -16.96 -4.05 7.30
C ASN A 407 -17.36 -3.00 6.24
N ASP A 408 -17.81 -1.82 6.67
CA ASP A 408 -18.20 -0.71 5.79
C ASP A 408 -17.09 -0.26 4.82
N LYS A 409 -15.81 -0.52 5.13
CA LYS A 409 -14.66 -0.19 4.26
C LYS A 409 -14.49 -1.20 3.11
N ASP A 410 -15.06 -2.39 3.21
CA ASP A 410 -15.04 -3.45 2.21
C ASP A 410 -16.40 -3.56 1.48
N ALA A 411 -16.97 -2.43 1.05
CA ALA A 411 -18.29 -2.36 0.41
C ALA A 411 -18.31 -2.80 -1.07
N GLY A 412 -17.14 -2.84 -1.72
CA GLY A 412 -16.98 -3.25 -3.11
C GLY A 412 -16.77 -4.75 -3.28
N PRO A 413 -16.55 -5.22 -4.52
CA PRO A 413 -16.33 -6.64 -4.78
C PRO A 413 -14.99 -7.16 -4.23
N ALA A 414 -14.00 -6.31 -3.98
CA ALA A 414 -12.72 -6.67 -3.36
C ALA A 414 -12.74 -6.55 -1.83
N VAL A 415 -12.09 -7.48 -1.13
CA VAL A 415 -11.92 -7.44 0.33
C VAL A 415 -10.50 -6.97 0.64
N LEU A 416 -10.35 -5.66 0.85
CA LEU A 416 -9.05 -4.99 0.88
C LEU A 416 -8.46 -4.90 2.28
N SER A 417 -9.27 -4.96 3.33
CA SER A 417 -8.82 -4.78 4.72
C SER A 417 -7.63 -5.67 5.12
N HIS A 418 -7.60 -6.92 4.66
CA HIS A 418 -6.52 -7.87 4.97
C HIS A 418 -5.25 -7.60 4.14
N LEU A 419 -5.42 -7.21 2.87
CA LEU A 419 -4.32 -6.77 2.00
C LEU A 419 -3.69 -5.50 2.55
N TYR A 420 -4.48 -4.53 2.98
CA TYR A 420 -3.99 -3.29 3.56
C TYR A 420 -3.31 -3.48 4.91
N LEU A 421 -3.77 -4.40 5.76
CA LEU A 421 -3.04 -4.73 6.99
C LEU A 421 -1.62 -5.24 6.66
N LEU A 422 -1.52 -6.18 5.71
CA LEU A 422 -0.24 -6.76 5.31
C LEU A 422 0.67 -5.71 4.64
N VAL A 423 0.15 -4.98 3.67
CA VAL A 423 0.88 -3.95 2.92
C VAL A 423 1.26 -2.78 3.83
N GLY A 424 0.41 -2.38 4.78
CA GLY A 424 0.71 -1.35 5.75
C GLY A 424 1.87 -1.71 6.69
N CYS A 425 2.01 -2.98 7.06
CA CYS A 425 3.20 -3.49 7.74
C CYS A 425 4.43 -3.57 6.80
N ALA A 426 4.22 -4.01 5.56
CA ALA A 426 5.31 -4.29 4.62
C ALA A 426 5.95 -3.03 4.01
N LEU A 427 5.16 -1.98 3.72
CA LEU A 427 5.64 -0.77 3.04
C LEU A 427 6.82 -0.12 3.78
N PRO A 428 6.75 0.19 5.10
CA PRO A 428 7.90 0.73 5.82
C PRO A 428 9.13 -0.16 5.76
N VAL A 429 8.97 -1.49 5.82
CA VAL A 429 10.08 -2.45 5.69
C VAL A 429 10.70 -2.40 4.29
N TRP A 430 9.87 -2.39 3.25
CA TRP A 430 10.34 -2.31 1.87
C TRP A 430 11.08 -0.99 1.58
N LEU A 431 10.53 0.12 2.05
CA LEU A 431 11.13 1.44 1.88
C LEU A 431 12.43 1.59 2.69
N SER A 432 12.52 0.98 3.88
CA SER A 432 13.75 1.03 4.69
C SER A 432 14.92 0.28 4.05
N SER A 433 14.63 -0.76 3.26
CA SER A 433 15.65 -1.50 2.51
C SER A 433 16.36 -0.60 1.48
N VAL A 434 15.67 0.41 0.93
CA VAL A 434 16.25 1.39 -0.01
C VAL A 434 17.37 2.20 0.66
N ASN A 435 17.28 2.44 1.96
CA ASN A 435 18.27 3.19 2.73
C ASN A 435 19.45 2.31 3.18
N GLY A 436 19.39 0.98 2.96
CA GLY A 436 20.37 0.02 3.47
C GLY A 436 20.46 -0.01 5.00
N ARG A 437 19.50 0.61 5.71
CA ARG A 437 19.46 0.78 7.16
C ARG A 437 18.10 0.35 7.67
N TYR A 438 18.01 -0.90 8.11
CA TYR A 438 16.88 -1.34 8.93
C TYR A 438 16.99 -0.68 10.31
N GLY A 439 15.89 -0.11 10.78
CA GLY A 439 15.81 0.67 12.01
C GLY A 439 14.34 0.90 12.37
N PHE A 440 14.05 1.72 13.37
CA PHE A 440 12.67 1.89 13.84
C PHE A 440 11.69 2.30 12.74
N GLY A 441 12.14 3.11 11.77
CA GLY A 441 11.33 3.54 10.62
C GLY A 441 10.66 2.35 9.91
N GLY A 442 11.39 1.29 9.62
CA GLY A 442 10.83 0.09 8.98
C GLY A 442 9.91 -0.72 9.90
N PHE A 443 10.08 -0.57 11.22
CA PHE A 443 9.25 -1.22 12.22
C PHE A 443 7.91 -0.48 12.47
N LEU A 444 7.80 0.79 12.07
CA LEU A 444 6.62 1.62 12.34
C LEU A 444 5.32 0.99 11.86
N GLY A 445 5.28 0.38 10.67
CA GLY A 445 4.05 -0.24 10.19
C GLY A 445 3.56 -1.39 11.06
N ILE A 446 4.49 -2.20 11.57
CA ILE A 446 4.20 -3.33 12.46
C ILE A 446 3.70 -2.82 13.81
N VAL A 447 4.37 -1.82 14.40
CA VAL A 447 3.97 -1.24 15.70
C VAL A 447 2.64 -0.52 15.59
N THR A 448 2.48 0.34 14.58
CA THR A 448 1.29 1.17 14.39
C THR A 448 0.03 0.34 14.21
N LEU A 449 0.04 -0.68 13.34
CA LEU A 449 -1.14 -1.51 13.10
C LEU A 449 -1.31 -2.58 14.18
N GLY A 450 -0.20 -3.26 14.50
CA GLY A 450 -0.22 -4.42 15.37
C GLY A 450 -0.48 -4.08 16.83
N LEU A 451 0.07 -2.98 17.32
CA LEU A 451 -0.04 -2.55 18.72
C LEU A 451 -0.84 -1.26 18.86
N GLY A 452 -0.48 -0.20 18.14
CA GLY A 452 -1.06 1.14 18.25
C GLY A 452 -2.57 1.18 18.02
N ASP A 453 -3.00 0.97 16.77
CA ASP A 453 -4.40 0.94 16.35
C ASP A 453 -5.20 -0.12 17.14
N SER A 454 -4.55 -1.22 17.52
CA SER A 454 -5.21 -2.29 18.28
C SER A 454 -5.52 -1.89 19.72
N LEU A 455 -4.54 -1.38 20.46
CA LEU A 455 -4.74 -0.91 21.83
C LEU A 455 -5.62 0.34 21.87
N ALA A 456 -5.44 1.27 20.93
CA ALA A 456 -6.27 2.48 20.81
C ALA A 456 -7.75 2.13 20.64
N SER A 457 -8.06 1.14 19.80
CA SER A 457 -9.44 0.69 19.60
C SER A 457 -10.01 -0.03 20.82
N VAL A 458 -9.24 -0.95 21.45
CA VAL A 458 -9.71 -1.70 22.63
C VAL A 458 -9.96 -0.77 23.81
N VAL A 459 -9.00 0.11 24.12
CA VAL A 459 -9.14 1.09 25.21
C VAL A 459 -10.17 2.15 24.85
N GLY A 460 -10.18 2.64 23.61
CA GLY A 460 -11.12 3.65 23.15
C GLY A 460 -12.58 3.20 23.24
N ILE A 461 -12.88 1.91 22.99
CA ILE A 461 -14.22 1.35 23.15
C ILE A 461 -14.57 1.17 24.63
N LYS A 462 -13.62 0.68 25.46
CA LYS A 462 -13.89 0.32 26.86
C LYS A 462 -13.91 1.53 27.81
N TYR A 463 -13.04 2.51 27.57
CA TYR A 463 -12.77 3.62 28.48
C TYR A 463 -12.86 5.00 27.83
N GLY A 464 -13.07 5.09 26.51
CA GLY A 464 -13.14 6.36 25.81
C GLY A 464 -14.38 7.16 26.20
N ARG A 465 -14.17 8.40 26.66
CA ARG A 465 -15.24 9.32 27.10
C ARG A 465 -15.35 10.53 26.19
N ARG A 466 -14.21 11.05 25.73
CA ARG A 466 -14.14 12.26 24.92
C ARG A 466 -13.87 11.90 23.47
N ARG A 467 -14.75 12.31 22.56
CA ARG A 467 -14.62 12.07 21.11
C ARG A 467 -14.02 13.28 20.42
N TRP A 468 -13.25 13.02 19.37
CA TRP A 468 -12.79 14.08 18.47
C TRP A 468 -13.98 14.70 17.73
N PRO A 469 -13.98 16.02 17.45
CA PRO A 469 -15.05 16.68 16.71
C PRO A 469 -15.30 16.01 15.36
N HIS A 470 -16.55 15.68 15.05
CA HIS A 470 -16.95 15.03 13.79
C HIS A 470 -16.22 13.70 13.48
N SER A 471 -15.68 13.03 14.49
CA SER A 471 -15.02 11.72 14.38
C SER A 471 -15.58 10.71 15.38
N ARG A 472 -15.50 9.43 15.02
CA ARG A 472 -15.90 8.31 15.91
C ARG A 472 -14.79 7.94 16.90
N LYS A 473 -13.57 8.47 16.71
CA LYS A 473 -12.38 8.15 17.51
C LYS A 473 -12.35 8.97 18.80
N THR A 474 -11.72 8.44 19.85
CA THR A 474 -11.68 9.04 21.19
C THR A 474 -10.31 9.62 21.51
N LEU A 475 -10.27 10.70 22.31
CA LEU A 475 -9.03 11.31 22.80
C LEU A 475 -8.20 10.27 23.57
N GLU A 476 -8.86 9.48 24.42
CA GLU A 476 -8.21 8.44 25.20
C GLU A 476 -7.61 7.34 24.31
N GLY A 477 -8.30 6.97 23.22
CA GLY A 477 -7.78 6.03 22.22
C GLY A 477 -6.53 6.57 21.53
N THR A 478 -6.55 7.83 21.09
CA THR A 478 -5.39 8.49 20.48
C THR A 478 -4.21 8.61 21.46
N ALA A 479 -4.46 8.89 22.73
CA ALA A 479 -3.40 8.92 23.74
C ALA A 479 -2.74 7.54 23.92
N VAL A 480 -3.53 6.46 23.94
CA VAL A 480 -3.01 5.09 24.01
C VAL A 480 -2.22 4.72 22.75
N PHE A 481 -2.70 5.13 21.57
CA PHE A 481 -1.94 4.98 20.32
C PHE A 481 -0.53 5.56 20.47
N VAL A 482 -0.43 6.85 20.84
CA VAL A 482 0.85 7.56 21.00
C VAL A 482 1.74 6.87 22.03
N LEU A 483 1.20 6.57 23.21
CA LEU A 483 1.96 5.93 24.29
C LEU A 483 2.49 4.56 23.89
N SER A 484 1.68 3.73 23.21
CA SER A 484 2.10 2.40 22.79
C SER A 484 3.26 2.43 21.78
N VAL A 485 3.23 3.35 20.82
CA VAL A 485 4.31 3.54 19.85
C VAL A 485 5.58 4.02 20.55
N LEU A 486 5.47 4.99 21.47
CA LEU A 486 6.61 5.51 22.23
C LEU A 486 7.22 4.46 23.15
N VAL A 487 6.41 3.64 23.83
CA VAL A 487 6.91 2.53 24.66
C VAL A 487 7.66 1.52 23.79
N CYS A 488 7.14 1.15 22.61
CA CYS A 488 7.86 0.30 21.67
C CYS A 488 9.17 0.93 21.20
N TRP A 489 9.21 2.24 20.98
CA TRP A 489 10.44 2.94 20.63
C TRP A 489 11.46 2.91 21.76
N VAL A 490 11.05 3.18 23.00
CA VAL A 490 11.94 3.08 24.19
C VAL A 490 12.50 1.67 24.32
N VAL A 491 11.68 0.63 24.15
CA VAL A 491 12.14 -0.76 24.11
C VAL A 491 13.16 -0.98 22.99
N GLY A 492 12.91 -0.44 21.80
CA GLY A 492 13.86 -0.47 20.67
C GLY A 492 15.20 0.20 21.00
N VAL A 493 15.18 1.31 21.74
CA VAL A 493 16.40 1.99 22.22
C VAL A 493 17.14 1.12 23.25
N LEU A 494 16.42 0.52 24.21
CA LEU A 494 17.00 -0.38 25.22
C LEU A 494 17.62 -1.63 24.60
N LEU A 495 17.06 -2.13 23.50
CA LEU A 495 17.58 -3.27 22.75
C LEU A 495 18.71 -2.88 21.77
N GLY A 496 19.09 -1.60 21.69
CA GLY A 496 20.14 -1.11 20.79
C GLY A 496 19.72 -1.06 19.30
N VAL A 497 18.43 -1.20 19.00
CA VAL A 497 17.88 -1.09 17.63
C VAL A 497 17.70 0.38 17.22
N CYS A 498 17.61 1.28 18.19
CA CYS A 498 17.32 2.70 17.98
C CYS A 498 18.25 3.58 18.83
N SER A 499 18.41 4.83 18.41
CA SER A 499 19.17 5.85 19.14
C SER A 499 18.24 6.90 19.74
N TRP A 500 18.63 7.44 20.90
CA TRP A 500 17.99 8.61 21.54
C TRP A 500 18.01 9.85 20.63
N GLU A 501 18.92 9.93 19.66
CA GLU A 501 18.96 11.01 18.65
C GLU A 501 17.66 11.09 17.84
N LYS A 502 16.92 9.98 17.73
CA LYS A 502 15.65 9.90 17.00
C LYS A 502 14.42 10.10 17.89
N LEU A 503 14.58 10.72 19.08
CA LEU A 503 13.48 11.06 19.97
C LEU A 503 12.45 12.00 19.29
N LEU A 504 12.92 13.02 18.57
CA LEU A 504 12.02 13.95 17.87
C LEU A 504 11.19 13.22 16.79
N SER A 505 11.83 12.33 16.02
CA SER A 505 11.16 11.50 15.01
C SER A 505 10.13 10.56 15.66
N ALA A 506 10.44 9.98 16.83
CA ALA A 506 9.52 9.11 17.58
C ALA A 506 8.30 9.85 18.11
N ILE A 507 8.50 11.01 18.74
CA ILE A 507 7.40 11.85 19.24
C ILE A 507 6.57 12.40 18.07
N GLY A 508 7.23 12.98 17.06
CA GLY A 508 6.56 13.57 15.91
C GLY A 508 5.72 12.56 15.14
N SER A 509 6.30 11.41 14.80
CA SER A 509 5.58 10.36 14.06
C SER A 509 4.41 9.78 14.87
N SER A 510 4.59 9.53 16.17
CA SER A 510 3.51 8.99 17.01
C SER A 510 2.37 9.99 17.22
N VAL A 511 2.67 11.24 17.57
CA VAL A 511 1.66 12.28 17.81
C VAL A 511 0.93 12.65 16.53
N LEU A 512 1.66 13.00 15.46
CA LEU A 512 1.03 13.36 14.19
C LEU A 512 0.29 12.16 13.58
N GLY A 513 0.84 10.95 13.70
CA GLY A 513 0.18 9.71 13.27
C GLY A 513 -1.14 9.46 13.99
N GLY A 514 -1.17 9.63 15.31
CA GLY A 514 -2.40 9.48 16.11
C GLY A 514 -3.46 10.54 15.80
N LEU A 515 -3.04 11.80 15.55
CA LEU A 515 -3.94 12.87 15.10
C LEU A 515 -4.48 12.60 13.69
N PHE A 516 -3.62 12.06 12.81
CA PHE A 516 -4.01 11.70 11.45
C PHE A 516 -5.02 10.54 11.45
N GLU A 517 -4.80 9.51 12.27
CA GLU A 517 -5.76 8.41 12.48
C GLU A 517 -7.09 8.91 13.05
N ALA A 518 -7.06 9.89 13.97
CA ALA A 518 -8.26 10.48 14.54
C ALA A 518 -9.08 11.29 13.52
N SER A 519 -8.42 11.87 12.52
CA SER A 519 -8.99 12.80 11.55
C SER A 519 -9.38 12.13 10.22
N SER A 520 -8.74 11.03 9.81
CA SER A 520 -9.00 10.42 8.49
C SER A 520 -10.22 9.48 8.49
N GLU A 521 -11.07 9.53 7.45
CA GLU A 521 -12.11 8.49 7.19
C GLU A 521 -11.61 7.32 6.35
N GLN A 522 -10.40 7.45 5.79
CA GLN A 522 -9.83 6.49 4.87
C GLN A 522 -9.41 5.20 5.60
N ASN A 523 -8.91 4.21 4.86
CA ASN A 523 -8.39 2.99 5.47
C ASN A 523 -7.08 3.25 6.22
N ASP A 524 -7.19 3.26 7.55
CA ASP A 524 -6.12 3.46 8.52
C ASP A 524 -4.99 2.44 8.35
N ASN A 525 -5.32 1.23 7.90
CA ASN A 525 -4.33 0.17 7.69
C ASN A 525 -3.32 0.49 6.60
N LEU A 526 -3.67 1.29 5.59
CA LEU A 526 -2.74 1.66 4.53
C LEU A 526 -2.07 3.02 4.82
N LEU A 527 -2.85 4.01 5.22
CA LEU A 527 -2.39 5.40 5.23
C LEU A 527 -1.56 5.75 6.46
N VAL A 528 -1.99 5.34 7.66
CA VAL A 528 -1.34 5.78 8.92
C VAL A 528 0.10 5.28 9.03
N PRO A 529 0.43 4.00 8.74
CA PRO A 529 1.82 3.53 8.72
C PRO A 529 2.72 4.31 7.77
N LEU A 530 2.23 4.58 6.55
CA LEU A 530 3.01 5.27 5.54
C LEU A 530 3.20 6.75 5.89
N TYR A 531 2.17 7.39 6.44
CA TYR A 531 2.26 8.76 6.95
C TYR A 531 3.28 8.85 8.09
N MET A 532 3.21 7.96 9.09
CA MET A 532 4.16 7.92 10.19
C MET A 532 5.60 7.69 9.71
N TYR A 533 5.78 6.82 8.71
CA TYR A 533 7.08 6.62 8.06
C TYR A 533 7.63 7.92 7.44
N CYS A 534 6.78 8.69 6.74
CA CYS A 534 7.18 9.98 6.18
C CYS A 534 7.66 10.94 7.27
N ILE A 535 6.88 11.10 8.34
CA ILE A 535 7.24 12.00 9.46
C ILE A 535 8.54 11.56 10.13
N TRP A 536 8.71 10.25 10.33
CA TRP A 536 9.93 9.70 10.93
C TRP A 536 11.21 10.05 10.14
N HIS A 537 11.11 10.12 8.81
CA HIS A 537 12.25 10.44 7.96
C HIS A 537 12.44 11.95 7.71
N LEU A 538 11.40 12.75 7.92
CA LEU A 538 11.47 14.21 7.83
C LEU A 538 12.07 14.87 9.08
N LEU A 539 11.93 14.23 10.25
CA LEU A 539 12.46 14.67 11.54
C LEU A 539 13.72 13.87 11.91
#